data_AF-A0A319DXD1-F1
#
_entry.id   AF-A0A319DXD1-F1
#
_cell.length_a   1.000
_cell.length_b   1.000
_cell.length_c   1.000
_cell.angle_alpha   90.00
_cell.angle_beta   90.00
_cell.angle_gamma   90.00
#
_symmetry.space_group_name_H-M   'P 1'
#
loop_
_entity.id
_entity.type
_entity.pdbx_description
1 polymer ?
#
loop_
_entity_poly.entity_id
_entity_poly.type
_entity_poly.pdbx_seq_one_letter_code
_entity_poly.pdbx_strand_id
1 'polypeptide(L)'
;VSRFVRPGFTSSGEQICMIQWLGKFSPRFVVMDSEGGMRLMSGAAAGGQPALNGAMTVNIPSTTTKPNEIKALNRMVMRGGGYGLSWVAVGELHPDRTKLPFIVVGFWHRGVNKLSEVGISRSSLAKVVSSKEAERLISESLVGSPDCTVREALN
;
A
#
# COMPACT_ATOMS: atom_id res chain seq x y z
N VAL A 1 26.54 -9.23 18.57
CA VAL A 1 25.12 -9.56 18.27
C VAL A 1 25.02 -9.90 16.80
N SER A 2 24.61 -11.12 16.44
CA SER A 2 24.29 -11.52 15.06
C SER A 2 22.77 -11.45 14.85
N ARG A 3 22.33 -10.97 13.69
CA ARG A 3 20.92 -10.96 13.30
C ARG A 3 20.79 -11.67 11.95
N PHE A 4 19.82 -12.58 11.85
CA PHE A 4 19.48 -13.25 10.60
C PHE A 4 18.19 -12.64 10.05
N VAL A 5 18.24 -12.13 8.82
CA VAL A 5 17.04 -11.61 8.13
C VAL A 5 16.58 -12.68 7.15
N ARG A 6 15.40 -13.25 7.41
CA ARG A 6 14.78 -14.22 6.50
C ARG A 6 14.34 -13.48 5.22
N PRO A 7 14.71 -13.96 4.02
CA PRO A 7 14.26 -13.34 2.76
C PRO A 7 12.74 -13.25 2.68
N GLY A 8 12.22 -12.08 2.30
CA GLY A 8 10.78 -11.77 2.30
C GLY A 8 10.20 -11.34 3.65
N PHE A 9 11.00 -11.18 4.70
CA PHE A 9 10.54 -10.79 6.04
C PHE A 9 11.35 -9.61 6.59
N THR A 10 10.76 -8.89 7.54
CA THR A 10 11.43 -7.85 8.33
C THR A 10 12.41 -8.48 9.32
N SER A 11 13.29 -7.67 9.91
CA SER A 11 14.17 -8.12 11.01
C SER A 11 13.41 -8.55 12.27
N SER A 12 12.13 -8.18 12.39
CA SER A 12 11.24 -8.56 13.48
C SER A 12 10.36 -9.78 13.14
N GLY A 13 10.46 -10.31 11.91
CA GLY A 13 9.78 -11.53 11.49
C GLY A 13 8.43 -11.31 10.79
N GLU A 14 8.05 -10.08 10.47
CA GLU A 14 6.81 -9.79 9.74
C GLU A 14 7.00 -10.04 8.26
N GLN A 15 5.96 -10.53 7.58
CA GLN A 15 6.05 -10.82 6.15
C GLN A 15 6.01 -9.51 5.35
N ILE A 16 6.97 -9.33 4.45
CA ILE A 16 6.95 -8.22 3.49
C ILE A 16 6.09 -8.63 2.30
N CYS A 17 5.00 -7.91 2.08
CA CYS A 17 4.06 -8.16 1.00
C CYS A 17 4.32 -7.28 -0.23
N MET A 18 4.85 -6.07 -0.01
CA MET A 18 5.11 -5.13 -1.10
C MET A 18 6.18 -4.09 -0.75
N ILE A 19 6.89 -3.60 -1.77
CA ILE A 19 7.86 -2.51 -1.65
C ILE A 19 7.27 -1.22 -2.22
N GLN A 20 7.22 -0.16 -1.41
CA GLN A 20 6.96 1.21 -1.89
C GLN A 20 8.28 1.95 -2.01
N TRP A 21 8.62 2.39 -3.21
CA TRP A 21 9.81 3.22 -3.44
C TRP A 21 9.49 4.71 -3.31
N LEU A 22 10.21 5.42 -2.45
CA LEU A 22 10.23 6.89 -2.42
C LEU A 22 11.58 7.36 -2.97
N GLY A 23 11.60 7.65 -4.26
CA GLY A 23 12.86 7.86 -4.97
C GLY A 23 13.72 6.59 -4.97
N LYS A 24 15.03 6.77 -5.14
CA LYS A 24 15.96 5.65 -5.41
C LYS A 24 16.44 4.90 -4.16
N PHE A 25 16.40 5.54 -2.99
CA PHE A 25 17.11 5.06 -1.79
C PHE A 25 16.26 5.02 -0.52
N SER A 26 14.97 5.34 -0.59
CA SER A 26 14.09 5.33 0.58
C SER A 26 12.91 4.39 0.35
N PRO A 27 13.11 3.07 0.49
CA PRO A 27 12.02 2.12 0.42
C PRO A 27 11.20 2.17 1.70
N ARG A 28 9.92 1.86 1.55
CA ARG A 28 9.02 1.42 2.61
C ARG A 28 8.47 0.05 2.26
N PHE A 29 8.01 -0.66 3.27
CA PHE A 29 7.49 -2.01 3.12
C PHE A 29 6.05 -2.04 3.61
N VAL A 30 5.17 -2.58 2.78
CA VAL A 30 3.89 -3.09 3.26
C VAL A 30 4.18 -4.43 3.90
N VAL A 31 3.85 -4.55 5.17
CA VAL A 31 4.06 -5.78 5.94
C VAL A 31 2.74 -6.25 6.52
N MET A 32 2.63 -7.56 6.60
CA MET A 32 1.51 -8.26 7.22
C MET A 32 1.93 -8.76 8.59
N ASP A 33 1.15 -8.40 9.60
CA ASP A 33 1.32 -8.92 10.96
C ASP A 33 0.71 -10.33 11.12
N SER A 34 0.82 -10.89 12.31
CA SER A 34 0.31 -12.23 12.63
C SER A 34 -1.22 -12.34 12.64
N GLU A 35 -1.93 -11.22 12.74
CA GLU A 35 -3.39 -11.16 12.74
C GLU A 35 -3.95 -10.89 11.33
N GLY A 36 -3.07 -10.76 10.32
CA GLY A 36 -3.43 -10.45 8.94
C GLY A 36 -3.61 -8.95 8.68
N GLY A 37 -3.31 -8.11 9.67
CA GLY A 37 -3.29 -6.65 9.55
C GLY A 37 -2.16 -6.19 8.64
N MET A 38 -2.44 -5.18 7.81
CA MET A 38 -1.46 -4.61 6.88
C MET A 38 -1.02 -3.24 7.34
N ARG A 39 0.29 -3.03 7.45
CA ARG A 39 0.87 -1.73 7.84
C ARG A 39 2.02 -1.36 6.93
N LEU A 40 2.27 -0.05 6.80
CA LEU A 40 3.38 0.46 6.03
C LEU A 40 4.49 0.89 6.99
N MET A 41 5.69 0.34 6.83
CA MET A 41 6.82 0.65 7.70
C MET A 41 7.99 1.22 6.90
N SER A 42 8.81 2.04 7.56
CA SER A 42 10.04 2.54 6.95
C SER A 42 11.03 1.41 6.68
N GLY A 43 11.86 1.54 5.64
CA GLY A 43 12.90 0.57 5.37
C GLY A 43 13.87 0.38 6.55
N ALA A 44 14.16 1.46 7.29
CA ALA A 44 14.96 1.40 8.51
C ALA A 44 14.31 0.53 9.59
N ALA A 45 13.02 0.74 9.87
CA ALA A 45 12.27 -0.05 10.85
C ALA A 45 12.15 -1.53 10.45
N ALA A 46 12.11 -1.83 9.15
CA ALA A 46 12.04 -3.21 8.65
C ALA A 46 13.36 -3.98 8.72
N GLY A 47 14.48 -3.32 9.06
CA GLY A 47 15.81 -3.93 9.11
C GLY A 47 16.79 -3.43 8.05
N GLY A 48 16.44 -2.37 7.31
CA GLY A 48 17.33 -1.65 6.39
C GLY A 48 17.66 -2.41 5.10
N GLN A 49 18.88 -2.20 4.60
CA GLN A 49 19.37 -2.80 3.35
C GLN A 49 19.29 -4.35 3.34
N PRO A 50 19.59 -5.07 4.44
CA PRO A 50 19.39 -6.53 4.49
C PRO A 50 17.96 -6.97 4.19
N ALA A 51 16.95 -6.30 4.76
CA ALA A 51 15.55 -6.61 4.50
C ALA A 51 15.16 -6.32 3.05
N LEU A 52 15.66 -5.21 2.48
CA LEU A 52 15.45 -4.89 1.07
C LEU A 52 16.04 -5.96 0.16
N ASN A 53 17.30 -6.36 0.39
CA ASN A 53 17.97 -7.37 -0.41
C ASN A 53 17.21 -8.71 -0.33
N GLY A 54 16.81 -9.11 0.89
CA GLY A 54 16.02 -10.32 1.11
C GLY A 54 14.64 -10.27 0.46
N ALA A 55 13.99 -9.11 0.37
CA ALA A 55 12.73 -8.95 -0.35
C ALA A 55 12.93 -9.05 -1.87
N MET A 56 14.02 -8.46 -2.40
CA MET A 56 14.31 -8.52 -3.82
C MET A 56 14.71 -9.93 -4.29
N THR A 57 15.41 -10.72 -3.47
CA THR A 57 15.79 -12.09 -3.84
C THR A 57 14.59 -13.03 -3.99
N VAL A 58 13.48 -12.74 -3.29
CA VAL A 58 12.22 -13.50 -3.41
C VAL A 58 11.18 -12.80 -4.30
N ASN A 59 11.60 -11.78 -5.05
CA ASN A 59 10.75 -11.05 -6.02
C ASN A 59 9.47 -10.44 -5.41
N ILE A 60 9.56 -9.87 -4.20
CA ILE A 60 8.43 -9.11 -3.65
C ILE A 60 8.05 -7.98 -4.62
N PRO A 61 6.76 -7.84 -4.97
CA PRO A 61 6.30 -6.83 -5.90
C PRO A 61 6.52 -5.42 -5.35
N SER A 62 6.60 -4.44 -6.25
CA SER A 62 6.65 -3.02 -5.89
C SER A 62 5.33 -2.33 -6.24
N THR A 63 5.01 -1.25 -5.53
CA THR A 63 3.85 -0.41 -5.87
C THR A 63 4.00 0.17 -7.28
N THR A 64 2.91 0.20 -8.05
CA THR A 64 2.91 0.83 -9.37
C THR A 64 3.08 2.33 -9.25
N THR A 65 4.11 2.86 -9.90
CA THR A 65 4.40 4.31 -9.99
C THR A 65 4.40 4.83 -11.41
N LYS A 66 4.32 3.95 -12.42
CA LYS A 66 4.44 4.33 -13.83
C LYS A 66 3.18 5.07 -14.29
N PRO A 67 3.29 6.30 -14.82
CA PRO A 67 2.12 7.07 -15.26
C PRO A 67 1.23 6.34 -16.27
N ASN A 68 1.81 5.57 -17.18
CA ASN A 68 1.08 4.80 -18.19
C ASN A 68 0.24 3.67 -17.58
N GLU A 69 0.74 3.00 -16.54
CA GLU A 69 0.01 1.95 -15.82
C GLU A 69 -1.15 2.55 -15.03
N ILE A 70 -0.91 3.67 -14.31
CA ILE A 70 -1.99 4.40 -13.60
C ILE A 70 -3.07 4.89 -14.57
N LYS A 71 -2.69 5.42 -15.73
CA LYS A 71 -3.66 5.82 -16.78
C LYS A 71 -4.40 4.63 -17.37
N ALA A 72 -3.79 3.44 -17.43
CA ALA A 72 -4.47 2.23 -17.85
C ALA A 72 -5.53 1.81 -16.83
N LEU A 73 -5.22 1.85 -15.52
CA LEU A 73 -6.18 1.58 -14.44
C LEU A 73 -7.37 2.54 -14.48
N ASN A 74 -7.12 3.84 -14.63
CA ASN A 74 -8.19 4.82 -14.79
C ASN A 74 -9.09 4.49 -15.99
N ARG A 75 -8.51 4.16 -17.15
CA ARG A 75 -9.29 3.75 -18.33
C ARG A 75 -10.10 2.47 -18.10
N MET A 76 -9.61 1.53 -17.28
CA MET A 76 -10.36 0.34 -16.90
C MET A 76 -11.59 0.70 -16.07
N VAL A 77 -11.43 1.57 -15.08
CA VAL A 77 -12.55 2.09 -14.27
C VAL A 77 -13.59 2.81 -15.14
N MET A 78 -13.14 3.69 -16.05
CA MET A 78 -14.02 4.43 -16.95
C MET A 78 -14.79 3.56 -17.94
N ARG A 79 -14.30 2.34 -18.24
CA ARG A 79 -14.98 1.36 -19.09
C ARG A 79 -16.03 0.53 -18.33
N GLY A 80 -16.20 0.77 -17.03
CA GLY A 80 -17.14 0.06 -16.16
C GLY A 80 -16.56 -1.20 -15.49
N GLY A 81 -17.43 -1.97 -14.86
CA GLY A 81 -17.07 -3.10 -14.00
C GLY A 81 -17.09 -2.73 -12.51
N GLY A 82 -16.63 -3.66 -11.66
CA GLY A 82 -16.48 -3.42 -10.23
C GLY A 82 -15.04 -3.04 -9.89
N TYR A 83 -14.85 -2.23 -8.85
CA TYR A 83 -13.52 -1.95 -8.29
C TYR A 83 -13.62 -1.70 -6.80
N GLY A 84 -12.48 -1.76 -6.12
CA GLY A 84 -12.40 -1.50 -4.68
C GLY A 84 -10.98 -1.70 -4.16
N LEU A 85 -10.87 -1.81 -2.84
CA LEU A 85 -9.62 -2.08 -2.15
C LEU A 85 -9.69 -3.47 -1.50
N SER A 86 -8.59 -4.24 -1.57
CA SER A 86 -8.44 -5.55 -0.91
C SER A 86 -7.77 -5.40 0.45
N TRP A 87 -6.90 -4.41 0.59
CA TRP A 87 -6.22 -4.06 1.82
C TRP A 87 -5.78 -2.59 1.79
N VAL A 88 -5.60 -2.02 2.99
CA VAL A 88 -5.05 -0.68 3.21
C VAL A 88 -3.89 -0.80 4.18
N ALA A 89 -2.70 -0.35 3.76
CA ALA A 89 -1.50 -0.31 4.58
C ALA A 89 -1.17 1.13 4.94
N VAL A 90 -1.31 1.45 6.24
CA VAL A 90 -1.11 2.80 6.77
C VAL A 90 0.28 2.91 7.39
N GLY A 91 0.95 4.02 7.09
CA GLY A 91 2.25 4.37 7.66
C GLY A 91 2.16 4.79 9.13
N GLU A 92 3.32 4.89 9.78
CA GLU A 92 3.41 5.45 11.13
C GLU A 92 2.73 6.83 11.21
N LEU A 93 1.77 6.94 12.13
CA LEU A 93 1.11 8.20 12.45
C LEU A 93 2.01 8.99 13.39
N HIS A 94 2.30 10.23 13.01
CA HIS A 94 3.11 11.14 13.81
C HIS A 94 2.16 12.19 14.42
N PRO A 95 1.94 12.20 15.76
CA PRO A 95 0.95 13.06 16.40
C PRO A 95 1.25 14.55 16.25
N ASP A 96 2.51 14.90 15.98
CA ASP A 96 3.01 16.24 15.71
C ASP A 96 2.77 16.70 14.26
N ARG A 97 2.31 15.83 13.36
CA ARG A 97 2.15 16.14 11.94
C ARG A 97 0.69 16.32 11.56
N THR A 98 0.40 17.48 10.96
CA THR A 98 -0.91 17.75 10.34
C THR A 98 -1.12 16.99 9.03
N LYS A 99 -0.09 16.40 8.44
CA LYS A 99 -0.22 15.63 7.19
C LYS A 99 -0.58 14.18 7.51
N LEU A 100 -1.49 13.62 6.71
CA LEU A 100 -1.82 12.20 6.77
C LEU A 100 -0.56 11.35 6.55
N PRO A 101 -0.48 10.16 7.19
CA PRO A 101 0.61 9.24 6.97
C PRO A 101 0.62 8.77 5.51
N PHE A 102 1.70 8.13 5.11
CA PHE A 102 1.74 7.48 3.82
C PHE A 102 0.79 6.30 3.82
N ILE A 103 0.02 6.16 2.75
CA ILE A 103 -0.96 5.08 2.60
C ILE A 103 -0.69 4.40 1.26
N VAL A 104 -0.61 3.07 1.31
CA VAL A 104 -0.57 2.18 0.16
C VAL A 104 -1.79 1.28 0.23
N VAL A 105 -2.40 1.00 -0.91
CA VAL A 105 -3.59 0.17 -1.00
C VAL A 105 -3.43 -0.91 -2.05
N GLY A 106 -4.08 -2.05 -1.84
CA GLY A 106 -4.30 -3.05 -2.87
C GLY A 106 -5.54 -2.68 -3.66
N PHE A 107 -5.37 -2.02 -4.81
CA PHE A 107 -6.50 -1.66 -5.67
C PHE A 107 -6.84 -2.84 -6.57
N TRP A 108 -8.09 -3.29 -6.52
CA TRP A 108 -8.60 -4.30 -7.44
C TRP A 108 -9.63 -3.72 -8.41
N HIS A 109 -9.63 -4.24 -9.63
CA HIS A 109 -10.66 -4.01 -10.65
C HIS A 109 -11.11 -5.36 -11.19
N ARG A 110 -12.43 -5.52 -11.29
CA ARG A 110 -13.10 -6.68 -11.87
C ARG A 110 -13.82 -6.25 -13.14
N GLY A 111 -13.16 -6.49 -14.26
CA GLY A 111 -13.77 -6.40 -15.59
C GLY A 111 -14.58 -7.66 -15.93
N VAL A 112 -15.05 -7.73 -17.18
CA VAL A 112 -15.92 -8.82 -17.67
C VAL A 112 -15.32 -10.21 -17.45
N ASN A 113 -14.01 -10.39 -17.67
CA ASN A 113 -13.34 -11.70 -17.61
C ASN A 113 -12.06 -11.72 -16.77
N LYS A 114 -11.75 -10.65 -16.01
CA LYS A 114 -10.47 -10.57 -15.29
C LYS A 114 -10.60 -9.75 -14.01
N LEU A 115 -10.17 -10.35 -12.91
CA LEU A 115 -9.79 -9.65 -11.70
C LEU A 115 -8.32 -9.28 -11.80
N SER A 116 -8.01 -8.01 -11.60
CA SER A 116 -6.63 -7.52 -11.47
C SER A 116 -6.48 -6.79 -10.16
N GLU A 117 -5.41 -7.09 -9.43
CA GLU A 117 -5.04 -6.38 -8.20
C GLU A 117 -3.64 -5.80 -8.35
N VAL A 118 -3.46 -4.56 -7.88
CA VAL A 118 -2.20 -3.83 -7.96
C VAL A 118 -2.06 -2.93 -6.74
N GLY A 119 -0.87 -2.90 -6.16
CA GLY A 119 -0.59 -1.98 -5.08
C GLY A 119 -0.23 -0.59 -5.57
N ILE A 120 -0.90 0.44 -5.05
CA ILE A 120 -0.67 1.84 -5.42
C ILE A 120 -0.69 2.75 -4.20
N SER A 121 -0.02 3.90 -4.31
CA SER A 121 -0.11 4.95 -3.29
C SER A 121 -1.50 5.60 -3.30
N ARG A 122 -1.90 6.19 -2.18
CA ARG A 122 -3.10 7.06 -2.08
C ARG A 122 -3.16 8.12 -3.19
N SER A 123 -2.03 8.78 -3.48
CA SER A 123 -1.98 9.81 -4.53
C SER A 123 -2.15 9.24 -5.94
N SER A 124 -1.77 7.99 -6.16
CA SER A 124 -2.00 7.30 -7.43
C SER A 124 -3.45 6.82 -7.53
N LEU A 125 -4.04 6.32 -6.43
CA LEU A 125 -5.46 5.98 -6.36
C LEU A 125 -6.35 7.18 -6.70
N ALA A 126 -6.04 8.36 -6.17
CA ALA A 126 -6.75 9.61 -6.49
C ALA A 126 -6.72 9.94 -8.00
N LYS A 127 -5.67 9.54 -8.73
CA LYS A 127 -5.60 9.68 -10.19
C LYS A 127 -6.40 8.61 -10.93
N VAL A 128 -6.68 7.47 -10.29
CA VAL A 128 -7.48 6.38 -10.86
C VAL A 128 -8.97 6.66 -10.71
N VAL A 129 -9.44 7.06 -9.53
CA VAL A 129 -10.89 7.15 -9.21
C VAL A 129 -11.39 8.55 -8.83
N SER A 130 -10.53 9.59 -8.87
CA SER A 130 -10.71 10.91 -8.24
C SER A 130 -10.33 10.94 -6.75
N SER A 131 -9.95 12.12 -6.25
CA SER A 131 -9.55 12.30 -4.85
C SER A 131 -10.68 11.97 -3.87
N LYS A 132 -11.92 12.40 -4.15
CA LYS A 132 -13.06 12.18 -3.25
C LYS A 132 -13.37 10.69 -3.09
N GLU A 133 -13.39 9.97 -4.21
CA GLU A 133 -13.66 8.53 -4.19
C GLU A 133 -12.50 7.74 -3.58
N ALA A 134 -11.25 8.17 -3.81
CA ALA A 134 -10.08 7.56 -3.18
C ALA A 134 -10.14 7.67 -1.65
N GLU A 135 -10.49 8.83 -1.10
CA GLU A 135 -10.69 9.00 0.35
C GLU A 135 -11.80 8.08 0.86
N ARG A 136 -12.95 8.07 0.17
CA ARG A 136 -14.12 7.26 0.55
C ARG A 136 -13.78 5.77 0.61
N LEU A 137 -13.12 5.24 -0.42
CA LEU A 137 -12.70 3.84 -0.45
C LEU A 137 -11.72 3.49 0.68
N ILE A 138 -10.78 4.40 0.98
CA ILE A 138 -9.80 4.18 2.05
C ILE A 138 -10.49 4.18 3.42
N SER A 139 -11.33 5.18 3.72
CA SER A 139 -12.02 5.24 5.02
C SER A 139 -13.01 4.09 5.20
N GLU A 140 -13.79 3.76 4.17
CA GLU A 140 -14.69 2.61 4.16
C GLU A 140 -13.94 1.30 4.42
N SER A 141 -12.73 1.15 3.87
CA SER A 141 -11.89 -0.04 4.11
C SER A 141 -11.26 -0.07 5.50
N LEU A 142 -11.08 1.07 6.15
CA LEU A 142 -10.48 1.15 7.49
C LEU A 142 -11.51 0.94 8.60
N VAL A 143 -12.70 1.54 8.47
CA VAL A 143 -13.71 1.58 9.55
C VAL A 143 -15.09 1.08 9.14
N GLY A 144 -15.27 0.62 7.90
CA GLY A 144 -16.55 0.11 7.40
C GLY A 144 -17.63 1.17 7.16
N SER A 145 -17.27 2.46 7.22
CA SER A 145 -18.21 3.58 7.05
C SER A 145 -17.76 4.52 5.93
N PRO A 146 -18.63 4.83 4.94
CA PRO A 146 -18.33 5.78 3.87
C PRO A 146 -18.41 7.25 4.33
N ASP A 147 -18.99 7.52 5.50
CA ASP A 147 -19.24 8.87 6.01
C ASP A 147 -18.07 9.44 6.81
N CYS A 148 -17.05 8.63 7.08
CA CYS A 148 -15.84 9.06 7.77
C CYS A 148 -14.78 9.53 6.78
N THR A 149 -14.04 10.58 7.15
CA THR A 149 -12.80 10.95 6.47
C THR A 149 -11.68 9.97 6.82
N VAL A 150 -10.65 9.89 5.96
CA VAL A 150 -9.46 9.07 6.27
C VAL A 150 -8.77 9.53 7.55
N ARG A 151 -8.85 10.83 7.90
CA ARG A 151 -8.29 11.33 9.16
C ARG A 151 -9.05 10.80 10.36
N GLU A 152 -10.38 10.86 10.32
CA GLU A 152 -11.23 10.34 11.39
C GLU A 152 -11.07 8.82 11.53
N ALA A 153 -10.94 8.10 10.42
CA ALA A 153 -10.71 6.66 10.41
C ALA A 153 -9.35 6.23 10.97
N LEU A 154 -8.42 7.17 11.21
CA LEU A 154 -7.08 6.90 11.76
C LEU A 154 -6.92 7.34 13.22
N ASN A 155 -7.97 7.90 13.83
CA ASN A 155 -8.01 8.31 15.24
C ASN A 155 -8.85 7.34 16.05
#